data_AF-A0A4R6KLK0-F1
#
_entry.id   AF-A0A4R6KLK0-F1
#
_cell.length_a   1.000
_cell.length_b   1.000
_cell.length_c   1.000
_cell.angle_alpha   90.00
_cell.angle_beta   90.00
_cell.angle_gamma   90.00
#
_symmetry.space_group_name_H-M   'P 1'
#
loop_
_entity.id
_entity.type
_entity.pdbx_description
1 polymer ?
#
loop_
_entity_poly.entity_id
_entity_poly.type
_entity_poly.pdbx_seq_one_letter_code
_entity_poly.pdbx_strand_id
1 'polypeptide(L)'
;MTETGNKSAQPDPRWSFDDERAFESARNRIGAVIAAYSARIGAAEAAGNDAEADRLADVSAEYEELRRNLSPDAKDEIARINAEFSGLLARVRAGEV
;
A
#
# COMPACT_ATOMS: atom_id res chain seq x y z
N MET A 1 27.68 -47.61 -12.59
CA MET A 1 26.41 -46.88 -12.83
C MET A 1 26.16 -46.05 -11.59
N THR A 2 26.49 -44.77 -11.62
CA THR A 2 26.31 -43.84 -10.50
C THR A 2 24.93 -43.19 -10.63
N GLU A 3 24.07 -43.45 -9.66
CA GLU A 3 22.74 -42.85 -9.54
C GLU A 3 22.81 -41.32 -9.52
N THR A 4 22.19 -40.73 -10.53
CA THR A 4 21.70 -39.35 -10.54
C THR A 4 20.40 -39.32 -9.75
N GLY A 5 20.25 -38.41 -8.78
CA GLY A 5 18.96 -38.28 -8.10
C GLY A 5 18.93 -37.17 -7.06
N ASN A 6 18.77 -35.93 -7.53
CA ASN A 6 18.22 -34.77 -6.83
C ASN A 6 18.21 -34.83 -5.29
N LYS A 7 19.27 -34.28 -4.69
CA LYS A 7 19.17 -33.72 -3.35
C LYS A 7 18.17 -32.56 -3.42
N SER A 8 16.99 -32.84 -2.88
CA SER A 8 15.90 -31.94 -2.51
C SER A 8 16.32 -30.47 -2.53
N ALA A 9 15.83 -29.73 -3.52
CA ALA A 9 15.76 -28.27 -3.40
C ALA A 9 15.03 -28.00 -2.08
N GLN A 10 15.72 -27.37 -1.13
CA GLN A 10 15.09 -26.90 0.09
C GLN A 10 13.88 -26.06 -0.33
N PRO A 11 12.70 -26.20 0.31
CA PRO A 11 11.64 -25.26 0.06
C PRO A 11 12.20 -23.86 0.33
N ASP A 12 12.14 -22.98 -0.67
CA ASP A 12 12.29 -21.52 -0.51
C ASP A 12 11.62 -21.09 0.81
N PRO A 13 12.12 -20.06 1.50
CA PRO A 13 11.51 -19.57 2.74
C PRO A 13 10.13 -18.99 2.42
N ARG A 14 9.13 -19.88 2.31
CA ARG A 14 7.72 -19.56 2.16
C ARG A 14 7.37 -18.76 3.41
N TRP A 15 6.95 -17.51 3.20
CA TRP A 15 6.51 -16.66 4.30
C TRP A 15 5.52 -17.38 5.20
N SER A 16 5.48 -16.98 6.47
CA SER A 16 4.38 -17.39 7.31
C SER A 16 3.08 -16.85 6.71
N PHE A 17 1.99 -17.61 6.88
CA PHE A 17 0.66 -17.18 6.45
C PHE A 17 0.26 -15.83 7.08
N ASP A 18 0.74 -15.57 8.30
CA ASP A 18 0.52 -14.30 9.01
C ASP A 18 1.26 -13.13 8.35
N ASP A 19 2.50 -13.34 7.90
CA ASP A 19 3.28 -12.32 7.17
C ASP A 19 2.60 -11.98 5.82
N GLU A 20 2.13 -12.99 5.07
CA GLU A 20 1.41 -12.80 3.81
C GLU A 20 0.12 -12.00 4.02
N ARG A 21 -0.68 -12.38 5.02
CA ARG A 21 -1.91 -11.65 5.38
C ARG A 21 -1.64 -10.22 5.81
N ALA A 22 -0.58 -9.97 6.58
CA ALA A 22 -0.22 -8.63 7.03
C ALA A 22 0.20 -7.74 5.85
N PHE A 23 0.99 -8.28 4.92
CA PHE A 23 1.41 -7.59 3.71
C PHE A 23 0.22 -7.24 2.81
N GLU A 24 -0.68 -8.19 2.54
CA GLU A 24 -1.90 -7.94 1.77
C GLU A 24 -2.79 -6.88 2.42
N SER A 25 -2.95 -6.95 3.75
CA SER A 25 -3.71 -5.95 4.51
C SER A 25 -3.10 -4.55 4.36
N ALA A 26 -1.78 -4.43 4.45
CA ALA A 26 -1.08 -3.16 4.26
C ALA A 26 -1.30 -2.61 2.84
N ARG A 27 -1.15 -3.44 1.79
CA ARG A 27 -1.40 -3.03 0.39
C ARG A 27 -2.84 -2.56 0.17
N ASN A 28 -3.81 -3.23 0.78
CA ASN A 28 -5.22 -2.86 0.70
C ASN A 28 -5.49 -1.52 1.39
N ARG A 29 -4.86 -1.26 2.54
CA ARG A 29 -4.98 0.01 3.26
C ARG A 29 -4.40 1.17 2.47
N ILE A 30 -3.21 1.01 1.89
CA ILE A 30 -2.64 2.03 1.00
C ILE A 30 -3.58 2.28 -0.20
N GLY A 31 -4.10 1.21 -0.81
CA GLY A 31 -5.06 1.33 -1.91
C GLY A 31 -6.33 2.11 -1.54
N ALA A 32 -6.84 1.93 -0.32
CA ALA A 32 -8.00 2.67 0.17
C ALA A 32 -7.71 4.17 0.36
N VAL A 33 -6.50 4.52 0.82
CA VAL A 33 -6.05 5.91 0.93
C VAL A 33 -5.93 6.56 -0.44
N ILE A 34 -5.29 5.90 -1.41
CA ILE A 34 -5.19 6.38 -2.80
C ILE A 34 -6.59 6.65 -3.38
N ALA A 35 -7.51 5.70 -3.24
CA ALA A 35 -8.87 5.87 -3.74
C ALA A 35 -9.62 7.05 -3.08
N ALA A 36 -9.35 7.34 -1.80
CA ALA A 36 -9.92 8.49 -1.11
C ALA A 36 -9.34 9.81 -1.64
N TYR A 37 -8.04 9.87 -1.94
CA TYR A 37 -7.44 11.02 -2.62
C TYR A 37 -8.02 11.20 -4.03
N SER A 38 -8.11 10.14 -4.84
CA SER A 38 -8.69 10.20 -6.18
C SER A 38 -10.13 10.75 -6.18
N ALA A 39 -10.95 10.35 -5.19
CA ALA A 39 -12.30 10.89 -5.04
C ALA A 39 -12.31 12.39 -4.71
N ARG A 40 -11.36 12.86 -3.89
CA ARG A 40 -11.22 14.29 -3.57
C ARG A 40 -10.68 15.11 -4.73
N ILE A 41 -9.72 14.58 -5.48
CA ILE A 41 -9.22 15.19 -6.72
C ILE A 41 -10.40 15.42 -7.66
N GLY A 42 -11.21 14.38 -7.94
CA GLY A 42 -12.39 14.53 -8.79
C GLY A 42 -13.42 15.54 -8.25
N ALA A 43 -13.57 15.66 -6.93
CA ALA A 43 -14.43 16.68 -6.33
C ALA A 43 -13.88 18.11 -6.50
N ALA A 44 -12.56 18.29 -6.37
CA ALA A 44 -11.89 19.57 -6.58
C ALA A 44 -11.97 20.01 -8.05
N GLU A 45 -11.69 19.09 -8.99
CA GLU A 45 -11.85 19.30 -10.43
C GLU A 45 -13.28 19.69 -10.79
N ALA A 46 -14.29 18.98 -10.25
CA ALA A 46 -15.70 19.29 -10.49
C ALA A 46 -16.12 20.66 -9.94
N ALA A 47 -15.42 21.16 -8.91
CA ALA A 47 -15.62 22.50 -8.36
C ALA A 47 -14.80 23.59 -9.10
N GLY A 48 -14.00 23.23 -10.11
CA GLY A 48 -13.09 24.14 -10.81
C GLY A 48 -11.93 24.63 -9.97
N ASN A 49 -11.54 23.86 -8.94
CA ASN A 49 -10.42 24.18 -8.06
C ASN A 49 -9.17 23.37 -8.43
N ASP A 50 -8.59 23.69 -9.59
CA ASP A 50 -7.45 22.98 -10.17
C ASP A 50 -6.24 22.99 -9.23
N ALA A 51 -6.00 24.09 -8.52
CA ALA A 51 -4.90 24.20 -7.57
C ALA A 51 -5.00 23.22 -6.38
N GLU A 52 -6.22 22.89 -5.93
CA GLU A 52 -6.43 21.87 -4.90
C GLU A 52 -6.32 20.46 -5.49
N ALA A 53 -6.83 20.25 -6.71
CA ALA A 53 -6.67 18.99 -7.41
C ALA A 53 -5.19 18.62 -7.60
N ASP A 54 -4.36 19.57 -8.03
CA ASP A 54 -2.91 19.40 -8.20
C ASP A 54 -2.22 19.06 -6.88
N ARG A 55 -2.52 19.80 -5.80
CA ARG A 55 -1.95 19.50 -4.47
C ARG A 55 -2.32 18.12 -3.97
N LEU A 56 -3.57 17.71 -4.16
CA LEU A 56 -4.03 16.39 -3.76
C LEU A 56 -3.39 15.29 -4.61
N ALA A 57 -3.15 15.55 -5.91
CA ALA A 57 -2.46 14.64 -6.81
C ALA A 57 -1.00 14.44 -6.40
N ASP A 58 -0.28 15.53 -6.06
CA ASP A 58 1.10 15.48 -5.57
C ASP A 58 1.20 14.60 -4.31
N VAL A 59 0.30 14.80 -3.34
CA VAL A 59 0.27 14.00 -2.11
C VAL A 59 -0.12 12.53 -2.39
N SER A 60 -1.07 12.30 -3.30
CA SER A 60 -1.47 10.94 -3.69
C SER A 60 -0.31 10.14 -4.31
N ALA A 61 0.57 10.81 -5.06
CA ALA A 61 1.71 10.18 -5.71
C ALA A 61 2.67 9.49 -4.72
N GLU A 62 2.84 10.04 -3.51
CA GLU A 62 3.65 9.42 -2.46
C GLU A 62 3.08 8.06 -2.03
N TYR A 63 1.75 7.95 -1.90
CA TYR A 63 1.10 6.69 -1.53
C TYR A 63 1.11 5.67 -2.68
N GLU A 64 1.02 6.13 -3.92
CA GLU A 64 1.21 5.27 -5.08
C GLU A 64 2.62 4.69 -5.14
N GLU A 65 3.63 5.54 -4.89
CA GLU A 65 5.02 5.10 -4.82
C GLU A 65 5.24 4.12 -3.66
N LEU A 66 4.71 4.44 -2.48
CA LEU A 66 4.72 3.53 -1.34
C LEU A 66 4.11 2.18 -1.70
N ARG A 67 2.96 2.15 -2.39
CA ARG A 67 2.31 0.89 -2.81
C ARG A 67 3.13 0.12 -3.84
N ARG A 68 3.82 0.81 -4.76
CA ARG A 68 4.69 0.19 -5.78
C ARG A 68 5.95 -0.41 -5.14
N ASN A 69 6.51 0.26 -4.14
CA ASN A 69 7.80 -0.09 -3.55
C ASN A 69 7.68 -0.92 -2.26
N LEU A 70 6.47 -1.12 -1.71
CA LEU A 70 6.28 -1.90 -0.50
C LEU A 70 6.76 -3.34 -0.72
N SER A 71 7.87 -3.67 -0.06
CA SER A 71 8.40 -5.01 -0.02
C SER A 71 7.70 -5.82 1.08
N PRO A 72 7.39 -7.10 0.83
CA PRO A 72 6.92 -8.02 1.86
C PRO A 72 7.94 -8.27 2.97
N ASP A 73 9.23 -8.05 2.72
CA ASP A 73 10.27 -8.17 3.74
C ASP A 73 10.34 -6.93 4.67
N ALA A 74 9.63 -5.85 4.34
CA ALA A 74 9.59 -4.62 5.12
C ALA A 74 8.61 -4.72 6.31
N LYS A 75 8.88 -5.65 7.23
CA LYS A 75 7.98 -5.99 8.35
C LYS A 75 7.57 -4.79 9.21
N ASP A 76 8.52 -3.89 9.52
CA ASP A 76 8.24 -2.69 10.32
C ASP A 76 7.33 -1.70 9.57
N GLU A 77 7.55 -1.53 8.26
CA GLU A 77 6.73 -0.66 7.42
C GLU A 77 5.31 -1.23 7.29
N ILE A 78 5.18 -2.53 7.05
CA ILE A 78 3.90 -3.25 6.99
C ILE A 78 3.14 -3.10 8.31
N ALA A 79 3.82 -3.24 9.45
CA ALA A 79 3.22 -3.07 10.77
C ALA A 79 2.73 -1.63 10.99
N ARG A 80 3.55 -0.63 10.62
CA ARG A 80 3.18 0.79 10.69
C ARG A 80 1.95 1.09 9.84
N ILE A 81 1.95 0.66 8.58
CA ILE A 81 0.81 0.86 7.66
C ILE A 81 -0.46 0.26 8.25
N ASN A 82 -0.38 -0.97 8.77
CA ASN A 82 -1.53 -1.64 9.37
C ASN A 82 -2.08 -0.94 10.61
N ALA A 83 -1.23 -0.28 11.39
CA ALA A 83 -1.64 0.48 12.57
C ALA A 83 -2.23 1.85 12.22
N GLU A 84 -1.62 2.57 11.28
CA GLU A 84 -1.84 4.01 11.12
C GLU A 84 -2.81 4.37 9.97
N PHE A 85 -2.86 3.56 8.91
CA PHE A 85 -3.56 3.95 7.67
C PHE A 85 -5.09 3.99 7.83
N SER A 86 -5.66 3.32 8.82
CA SER A 86 -7.08 3.50 9.17
C SER A 86 -7.38 4.93 9.59
N GLY A 87 -6.50 5.53 10.41
CA GLY A 87 -6.65 6.91 10.87
C GLY A 87 -6.38 7.90 9.74
N LEU A 88 -5.35 7.65 8.94
CA LEU A 88 -5.07 8.44 7.74
C LEU A 88 -6.27 8.44 6.78
N LEU A 89 -6.84 7.28 6.46
CA LEU A 89 -8.01 7.16 5.60
C LEU A 89 -9.19 7.99 6.09
N ALA A 90 -9.44 8.01 7.40
CA ALA A 90 -10.50 8.81 7.99
C ALA A 90 -10.26 10.32 7.77
N ARG A 91 -9.04 10.80 8.02
CA ARG A 91 -8.67 12.21 7.82
C ARG A 91 -8.75 12.63 6.36
N VAL A 92 -8.25 11.79 5.44
CA VAL A 92 -8.33 12.06 3.99
C VAL A 92 -9.78 12.24 3.58
N ARG A 93 -10.69 11.35 4.00
CA ARG A 93 -12.12 11.44 3.71
C ARG A 93 -12.80 12.65 4.34
N ALA A 94 -12.34 13.08 5.51
CA ALA A 94 -12.88 14.24 6.22
C ALA A 94 -12.38 15.59 5.67
N GLY A 95 -11.37 15.60 4.80
CA GLY A 95 -10.77 16.85 4.33
C GLY A 95 -9.66 17.39 5.23
N GLU A 96 -9.19 16.60 6.20
CA GLU A 96 -8.30 17.04 7.30
C GLU A 96 -6.81 16.79 7.03
N VAL A 97 -6.43 16.66 5.76
CA VAL A 97 -5.04 16.42 5.31
C VAL A 97 -4.53 17.60 4.51
#